data_AF-A0A1H2GI67-F1
#
_entry.id   AF-A0A1H2GI67-F1
#
_cell.length_a   1.000
_cell.length_b   1.000
_cell.length_c   1.000
_cell.angle_alpha   90.00
_cell.angle_beta   90.00
_cell.angle_gamma   90.00
#
_symmetry.space_group_name_H-M   'P 1'
#
loop_
_entity.id
_entity.type
_entity.pdbx_description
1 polymer ?
#
loop_
_entity_poly.entity_id
_entity_poly.type
_entity_poly.pdbx_seq_one_letter_code
_entity_poly.pdbx_strand_id
1 'polypeptide(L)'
;MKNLPILALVALFSALAVGSGLADSPAATPEEATWQQKALDYRLTYLTDKLSLTTDQQAKIKVIIQKEIDREIVLHHKTREQLARVLTPAQQATLENLHHRKLNP
;
A
#
# COMPACT_ATOMS: atom_id res chain seq x y z
N MET A 1 -41.27 5.25 29.99
CA MET A 1 -42.03 4.15 29.35
C MET A 1 -42.17 4.49 27.87
N LYS A 2 -42.10 3.44 27.04
CA LYS A 2 -42.17 3.39 25.55
C LYS A 2 -43.25 4.37 25.00
N ASN A 3 -43.15 4.92 23.78
CA ASN A 3 -43.41 4.23 22.50
C ASN A 3 -42.89 5.04 21.29
N LEU A 4 -42.14 4.40 20.37
CA LEU A 4 -42.11 4.71 18.92
C LEU A 4 -43.32 4.02 18.26
N PRO A 5 -43.92 4.48 17.13
CA PRO A 5 -43.34 4.37 15.77
C PRO A 5 -43.80 5.53 14.80
N ILE A 6 -43.31 5.77 13.58
CA ILE A 6 -43.55 5.06 12.29
C ILE A 6 -42.82 5.83 11.16
N LEU A 7 -42.15 5.06 10.30
CA LEU A 7 -41.84 5.25 8.87
C LEU A 7 -41.71 6.67 8.25
N ALA A 8 -40.49 6.97 7.79
CA ALA A 8 -40.30 7.54 6.46
C ALA A 8 -39.12 6.84 5.77
N LEU A 9 -39.51 6.02 4.80
CA LEU A 9 -38.73 5.29 3.83
C LEU A 9 -37.94 6.27 2.93
N VAL A 10 -36.61 6.23 2.93
CA VAL A 10 -35.82 6.58 1.75
C VAL A 10 -34.76 5.49 1.55
N ALA A 11 -35.17 4.46 0.83
CA ALA A 11 -34.25 3.56 0.17
C ALA A 11 -33.57 4.34 -0.96
N LEU A 12 -32.33 4.78 -0.74
CA LEU A 12 -31.45 5.13 -1.85
C LEU A 12 -30.60 3.91 -2.18
N PHE A 13 -31.18 3.03 -3.00
CA PHE A 13 -30.41 2.07 -3.80
C PHE A 13 -29.53 2.89 -4.75
N SER A 14 -28.25 3.04 -4.42
CA SER A 14 -27.26 3.55 -5.36
C SER A 14 -26.23 2.46 -5.64
N ALA A 15 -26.46 1.84 -6.79
CA ALA A 15 -25.51 1.21 -7.69
C ALA A 15 -24.44 0.29 -7.07
N LEU A 16 -24.73 -1.00 -7.26
CA LEU A 16 -23.77 -2.04 -7.58
C LEU A 16 -22.64 -1.52 -8.51
N ALA A 17 -21.47 -1.22 -7.95
CA ALA A 17 -20.22 -1.22 -8.69
C ALA A 17 -19.58 -2.61 -8.53
N VAL A 18 -20.15 -3.61 -9.20
CA VAL A 18 -19.43 -4.84 -9.49
C VAL A 18 -18.44 -4.50 -10.60
N GLY A 19 -17.16 -4.70 -10.29
CA GLY A 19 -16.08 -4.65 -11.25
C GLY A 19 -15.33 -3.33 -11.23
N SER A 20 -14.14 -3.36 -10.62
CA SER A 20 -12.93 -2.84 -11.25
C SER A 20 -11.71 -3.23 -10.43
N GLY A 21 -10.96 -4.19 -10.97
CA GLY A 21 -9.53 -4.32 -10.67
C GLY A 21 -9.18 -4.90 -9.32
N LEU A 22 -9.35 -6.22 -9.15
CA LEU A 22 -8.17 -6.98 -8.70
C LEU A 22 -7.20 -6.94 -9.88
N ALA A 23 -6.60 -5.77 -10.04
CA ALA A 23 -5.53 -5.54 -10.98
C ALA A 23 -4.47 -6.54 -10.59
N ASP A 24 -4.24 -7.46 -11.52
CA ASP A 24 -2.99 -8.11 -11.84
C ASP A 24 -1.80 -7.25 -11.40
N SER A 25 -1.55 -7.23 -10.09
CA SER A 25 -0.33 -6.69 -9.54
C SER A 25 0.66 -7.82 -9.79
N PRO A 26 1.74 -7.58 -10.55
CA PRO A 26 2.78 -8.58 -10.70
C PRO A 26 3.11 -9.06 -9.29
N ALA A 27 2.97 -10.36 -9.06
CA ALA A 27 3.23 -10.94 -7.75
C ALA A 27 4.60 -10.42 -7.29
N ALA A 28 4.62 -9.74 -6.14
CA ALA A 28 5.83 -9.13 -5.61
C ALA A 28 6.96 -10.16 -5.67
N THR A 29 8.08 -9.78 -6.26
CA THR A 29 9.22 -10.68 -6.33
C THR A 29 9.64 -11.04 -4.89
N PRO A 30 10.24 -12.23 -4.67
CA PRO A 30 10.69 -12.62 -3.32
C PRO A 30 11.56 -11.55 -2.65
N GLU A 31 12.34 -10.81 -3.44
CA GLU A 31 13.19 -9.69 -3.04
C GLU A 31 12.38 -8.48 -2.55
N GLU A 32 11.34 -8.07 -3.29
CA GLU A 32 10.45 -6.98 -2.90
C GLU A 32 9.69 -7.31 -1.61
N ALA A 33 9.20 -8.55 -1.48
CA ALA A 33 8.56 -9.03 -0.26
C ALA A 33 9.52 -8.98 0.94
N THR A 34 10.81 -9.25 0.73
CA THR A 34 11.81 -9.17 1.81
C THR A 34 12.06 -7.73 2.25
N TRP A 35 12.15 -6.78 1.31
CA TRP A 35 12.35 -5.37 1.65
C TRP A 35 11.14 -4.77 2.36
N GLN A 36 9.93 -5.09 1.92
CA GLN A 36 8.67 -4.64 2.54
C GLN A 36 8.59 -5.05 4.00
N GLN A 37 8.87 -6.33 4.27
CA GLN A 37 8.87 -6.86 5.63
C GLN A 37 9.92 -6.15 6.50
N LYS A 38 11.14 -5.96 6.00
CA LYS A 38 12.19 -5.22 6.71
C LYS A 38 11.79 -3.77 6.99
N ALA A 39 11.17 -3.08 6.04
CA ALA A 39 10.71 -1.70 6.20
C ALA A 39 9.61 -1.59 7.25
N LEU A 40 8.65 -2.51 7.25
CA LEU A 40 7.61 -2.60 8.27
C LEU A 40 8.21 -2.82 9.65
N ASP A 41 9.08 -3.82 9.78
CA ASP A 41 9.66 -4.21 11.06
C ASP A 41 10.51 -3.08 11.64
N TYR A 42 11.30 -2.40 10.80
CA TYR A 42 12.09 -1.24 11.22
C TYR A 42 11.20 -0.10 11.74
N ARG A 43 10.16 0.29 10.98
CA ARG A 43 9.26 1.39 11.36
C ARG A 43 8.48 1.06 12.64
N LEU A 44 7.96 -0.17 12.75
CA LEU A 44 7.21 -0.61 13.92
C LEU A 44 8.10 -0.69 15.17
N THR A 45 9.33 -1.21 15.04
CA THR A 45 10.30 -1.27 16.13
C THR A 45 10.67 0.12 16.62
N TYR A 46 10.97 1.04 15.69
CA TYR A 46 11.30 2.43 16.02
C TYR A 46 10.16 3.13 16.80
N LEU A 47 8.91 3.01 16.34
CA LEU A 47 7.78 3.62 17.03
C LEU A 47 7.49 2.96 18.37
N THR A 48 7.68 1.65 18.46
CA THR A 48 7.53 0.90 19.72
C THR A 48 8.53 1.37 20.76
N ASP A 49 9.80 1.53 20.38
CA ASP A 49 10.86 2.05 21.25
C ASP A 49 10.55 3.48 21.71
N LYS A 50 10.22 4.39 20.78
CA LYS A 50 10.05 5.81 21.10
C LYS A 50 8.79 6.14 21.87
N LEU A 51 7.73 5.36 21.69
CA LEU A 51 6.41 5.65 22.26
C LEU A 51 5.96 4.62 23.30
N SER A 52 6.79 3.60 23.56
CA SER A 52 6.47 2.49 24.48
C SER A 52 5.11 1.86 24.17
N LEU A 53 4.91 1.50 22.89
CA LEU A 53 3.62 1.00 22.40
C LEU A 53 3.24 -0.34 23.04
N THR A 54 1.99 -0.47 23.48
CA THR A 54 1.43 -1.75 23.93
C THR A 54 1.24 -2.73 22.76
N THR A 55 1.10 -4.02 23.05
CA THR A 55 0.85 -5.06 22.03
C THR A 55 -0.34 -4.71 21.12
N ASP A 56 -1.44 -4.21 21.69
CA ASP A 56 -2.63 -3.83 20.93
C ASP A 56 -2.37 -2.62 20.02
N GLN A 57 -1.56 -1.66 20.48
CA GLN A 57 -1.17 -0.51 19.66
C GLN A 57 -0.24 -0.93 18.52
N GLN A 58 0.73 -1.81 18.80
CA GLN A 58 1.63 -2.35 17.80
C GLN A 58 0.86 -3.07 16.68
N ALA A 59 -0.13 -3.90 17.04
CA ALA A 59 -0.96 -4.61 16.06
C ALA A 59 -1.73 -3.65 15.14
N LYS A 60 -2.31 -2.58 15.71
CA LYS A 60 -3.03 -1.55 14.92
C LYS A 60 -2.10 -0.75 14.03
N ILE A 61 -0.94 -0.34 14.55
CA ILE A 61 0.06 0.43 13.82
C ILE A 61 0.68 -0.41 12.69
N LYS A 62 0.93 -1.70 12.92
CA LYS A 62 1.39 -2.65 11.88
C LYS A 62 0.49 -2.61 10.65
N VAL A 63 -0.83 -2.66 10.85
CA VAL A 63 -1.80 -2.60 9.74
C VAL A 63 -1.74 -1.27 9.00
N ILE A 64 -1.55 -0.16 9.71
CA ILE A 64 -1.43 1.19 9.12
C ILE A 64 -0.16 1.28 8.25
N ILE A 65 0.98 0.85 8.80
CA ILE A 65 2.27 0.88 8.10
C ILE A 65 2.25 -0.03 6.88
N GLN A 66 1.72 -1.26 7.00
CA GLN A 66 1.60 -2.17 5.86
C GLN A 66 0.80 -1.53 4.72
N LYS A 67 -0.36 -0.95 5.03
CA LYS A 67 -1.20 -0.29 4.03
C LYS A 67 -0.51 0.89 3.34
N GLU A 68 0.36 1.60 4.06
CA GLU A 68 1.14 2.70 3.49
C GLU A 68 2.28 2.19 2.60
N ILE A 69 2.99 1.14 3.01
CA ILE A 69 3.97 0.44 2.17
C ILE A 69 3.32 -0.06 0.87
N ASP A 70 2.16 -0.71 0.96
CA ASP A 70 1.42 -1.21 -0.21
C ASP A 70 1.07 -0.07 -1.19
N ARG A 71 0.61 1.07 -0.67
CA ARG A 71 0.32 2.26 -1.49
C ARG A 71 1.57 2.85 -2.11
N GLU A 72 2.66 2.91 -1.36
CA GLU A 72 3.95 3.42 -1.82
C GLU A 72 4.46 2.58 -3.02
N ILE A 73 4.35 1.25 -2.96
CA ILE A 73 4.72 0.36 -4.07
C ILE A 73 3.92 0.66 -5.33
N VAL A 74 2.59 0.75 -5.22
CA VAL A 74 1.72 1.07 -6.36
C VAL A 74 2.08 2.42 -6.97
N LEU A 75 2.34 3.42 -6.12
CA LEU A 75 2.74 4.75 -6.57
C LEU A 75 4.09 4.71 -7.30
N HIS A 76 5.09 3.99 -6.77
CA HIS A 76 6.39 3.85 -7.40
C HIS A 76 6.28 3.15 -8.76
N HIS A 77 5.53 2.05 -8.84
CA HIS A 77 5.31 1.34 -10.10
C HIS A 77 4.68 2.26 -11.16
N LYS A 78 3.60 2.95 -10.80
CA LYS A 78 2.93 3.91 -11.68
C LYS A 78 3.86 5.04 -12.13
N THR A 79 4.67 5.56 -11.20
CA THR A 79 5.64 6.62 -11.51
C THR A 79 6.68 6.12 -12.52
N ARG A 80 7.17 4.89 -12.37
CA ARG A 80 8.11 4.29 -13.31
C ARG A 80 7.53 4.12 -14.70
N GLU A 81 6.29 3.64 -14.80
CA GLU A 81 5.59 3.54 -16.09
C GLU A 81 5.44 4.90 -16.76
N GLN A 82 5.14 5.95 -15.99
CA GLN A 82 5.03 7.32 -16.50
C GLN A 82 6.38 7.86 -16.98
N LEU A 83 7.45 7.63 -16.21
CA LEU A 83 8.81 8.00 -16.60
C LEU A 83 9.23 7.27 -17.88
N ALA A 84 8.96 5.97 -17.99
CA ALA A 84 9.32 5.19 -19.16
C ALA A 84 8.75 5.82 -20.46
N ARG A 85 7.54 6.38 -20.44
CA ARG A 85 6.92 6.99 -21.62
C ARG A 85 7.62 8.24 -22.14
N VAL A 86 8.42 8.92 -21.32
CA VAL A 86 9.10 10.18 -21.68
C VAL A 86 10.61 10.02 -21.82
N LEU A 87 11.14 8.85 -21.49
CA LEU A 87 12.57 8.53 -21.57
C LEU A 87 12.92 7.85 -22.88
N THR A 88 14.13 8.12 -23.38
CA THR A 88 14.70 7.35 -24.48
C THR A 88 15.01 5.92 -24.05
N PRO A 89 15.13 4.95 -24.98
CA PRO A 89 15.46 3.57 -24.64
C PRO A 89 16.77 3.42 -23.82
N ALA A 90 17.80 4.22 -24.15
CA ALA A 90 19.06 4.23 -23.39
C ALA A 90 18.88 4.73 -21.94
N GLN A 91 18.02 5.73 -21.73
CA GLN A 91 17.71 6.25 -20.40
C GLN A 91 16.83 5.29 -19.59
N GLN A 92 15.89 4.58 -20.23
CA GLN A 92 15.11 3.53 -19.59
C GLN A 92 16.02 2.40 -19.07
N ALA A 93 16.96 1.92 -19.88
CA ALA A 93 17.93 0.90 -19.46
C ALA A 93 18.78 1.37 -18.26
N THR A 94 19.10 2.66 -18.20
CA THR A 94 19.81 3.24 -17.05
C THR A 94 18.92 3.26 -15.80
N LEU A 95 17.64 3.64 -15.94
CA LEU A 95 16.67 3.66 -14.85
C LEU A 95 16.48 2.27 -14.22
N GLU A 96 16.38 1.23 -15.05
CA GLU A 96 16.25 -0.15 -14.58
C GLU A 96 17.49 -0.63 -13.79
N ASN A 97 18.69 -0.27 -14.25
CA ASN A 97 19.93 -0.62 -13.54
C ASN A 97 20.07 0.11 -12.19
N LEU A 98 19.67 1.38 -12.11
CA LEU A 98 19.67 2.13 -10.85
C LEU A 98 18.73 1.49 -9.82
N HIS A 99 17.59 0.97 -10.28
CA HIS A 99 16.65 0.28 -9.41
C HIS A 99 17.23 -1.02 -8.85
N HIS A 100 17.83 -1.86 -9.70
CA HIS A 100 18.45 -3.12 -9.27
C HIS A 100 19.58 -2.90 -8.25
N ARG A 101 20.41 -1.86 -8.43
CA ARG A 101 21.48 -1.54 -7.47
C ARG A 101 20.95 -1.11 -6.10
N LYS A 102 19.79 -0.46 -6.04
CA LYS A 102 19.21 -0.01 -4.77
C LYS A 102 18.60 -1.17 -3.96
N LEU A 103 18.12 -2.22 -4.62
CA LEU A 103 17.50 -3.37 -3.97
C LEU A 103 18.52 -4.43 -3.51
N ASN A 104 19.70 -4.49 -4.14
CA ASN A 104 20.78 -5.42 -3.80
C ASN A 104 22.11 -4.69 -3.46
N PRO A 105 22.20 -4.00 -2.30
CA PRO A 105 23.38 -3.23 -1.87
C PRO A 105 24.56 -4.10 -1.40
#